data_AF-A0A7K3DS96-F1
#
_entry.id   AF-A0A7K3DS96-F1
#
_cell.length_a   1.000
_cell.length_b   1.000
_cell.length_c   1.000
_cell.angle_alpha   90.00
_cell.angle_beta   90.00
_cell.angle_gamma   90.00
#
_symmetry.space_group_name_H-M   'P 1'
#
loop_
_entity.id
_entity.type
_entity.pdbx_description
1 polymer ?
#
loop_
_entity_poly.entity_id
_entity_poly.type
_entity_poly.pdbx_seq_one_letter_code
_entity_poly.pdbx_strand_id
1 'polypeptide(L)'
;AIEAGGTVLGVLSLAAGTEGTVERVTEDVTASAEVGEYERLRSLLDSYGDTMPPGSRKQLEEKIGALEPAWTAFREQGPRVTLRVRFDNGLVLDGSSQDAFVPV
;
A
#
# COMPACT_ATOMS: atom_id res chain seq x y z
N ALA A 1 -15.08 6.06 -8.23
CA ALA A 1 -15.78 5.71 -6.98
C ALA A 1 -16.09 4.22 -7.03
N ILE A 2 -15.45 3.43 -6.18
CA ILE A 2 -15.89 2.05 -5.91
C ILE A 2 -16.39 2.03 -4.48
N GLU A 3 -17.66 2.37 -4.29
CA GLU A 3 -18.35 2.00 -3.07
C GLU A 3 -18.71 0.52 -3.18
N ALA A 4 -17.89 -0.35 -2.59
CA ALA A 4 -18.33 -1.69 -2.23
C ALA A 4 -19.11 -1.57 -0.92
N GLY A 5 -20.38 -1.17 -1.01
CA GLY A 5 -21.34 -1.36 0.07
C GLY A 5 -21.59 -2.85 0.25
N GLY A 6 -20.68 -3.54 0.95
CA GLY A 6 -20.74 -4.99 1.13
C GLY A 6 -21.90 -5.40 2.04
N THR A 7 -22.81 -6.21 1.53
CA THR A 7 -23.81 -6.91 2.35
C THR A 7 -23.11 -7.89 3.27
N VAL A 8 -23.23 -7.69 4.58
CA VAL A 8 -22.70 -8.62 5.59
C VAL A 8 -23.52 -9.91 5.56
N LEU A 9 -22.89 -11.03 5.22
CA LEU A 9 -23.53 -12.36 5.15
C LEU A 9 -23.43 -13.15 6.47
N GLY A 10 -22.58 -12.71 7.41
CA GLY A 10 -22.38 -13.36 8.70
C GLY A 10 -21.29 -12.69 9.54
N VAL A 11 -21.17 -13.09 10.81
CA VAL A 11 -20.15 -12.60 11.75
C VAL A 11 -19.37 -13.78 12.30
N LEU A 12 -18.05 -13.68 12.27
CA LEU A 12 -17.14 -14.60 12.97
C LEU A 12 -16.57 -13.88 14.20
N SER A 13 -16.70 -14.50 15.37
CA SER A 13 -16.10 -14.02 16.61
C SER A 13 -15.01 -14.98 17.07
N LEU A 14 -13.77 -14.50 17.15
CA LEU A 14 -12.62 -15.26 17.66
C LEU A 14 -12.22 -14.72 19.04
N ALA A 15 -11.65 -15.59 19.88
CA ALA A 15 -11.11 -15.15 21.17
C ALA A 15 -9.86 -14.29 20.94
N ALA A 16 -9.66 -13.28 21.78
CA ALA A 16 -8.42 -12.50 21.77
C ALA A 16 -7.21 -13.42 22.03
N GLY A 17 -6.14 -13.24 21.27
CA GLY A 17 -4.94 -14.09 21.37
C GLY A 17 -5.08 -15.47 20.72
N THR A 18 -6.09 -15.69 19.87
CA THR A 18 -6.14 -16.93 19.07
C THR A 18 -4.93 -16.95 18.12
N GLU A 19 -4.07 -17.95 18.30
CA GLU A 19 -2.89 -18.14 17.46
C GLU A 19 -3.27 -18.64 16.06
N GLY A 20 -2.48 -18.23 15.07
CA GLY A 20 -2.69 -18.62 13.68
C GLY A 20 -1.40 -18.50 12.89
N THR A 21 -1.30 -19.29 11.83
CA THR A 21 -0.17 -19.28 10.90
C THR A 21 -0.51 -18.41 9.71
N VAL A 22 0.37 -17.46 9.37
CA VAL A 22 0.27 -16.71 8.12
C VAL A 22 0.61 -17.63 6.96
N GLU A 23 -0.38 -17.89 6.10
CA GLU A 23 -0.20 -18.73 4.90
C GLU A 23 0.15 -17.91 3.67
N ARG A 24 -0.32 -16.66 3.59
CA ARG A 24 -0.06 -15.76 2.48
C ARG A 24 -0.03 -14.31 2.95
N VAL A 25 0.90 -13.56 2.39
CA VAL A 25 1.01 -12.11 2.49
C VAL A 25 0.79 -11.55 1.09
N THR A 26 -0.20 -10.69 0.91
CA THR A 26 -0.44 -9.98 -0.35
C THR A 26 -0.27 -8.48 -0.10
N GLU A 27 0.68 -7.86 -0.77
CA GLU A 27 0.83 -6.41 -0.77
C GLU A 27 -0.16 -5.83 -1.79
N ASP A 28 -1.30 -5.34 -1.31
CA ASP A 28 -2.34 -4.75 -2.16
C ASP A 28 -2.15 -3.24 -2.25
N VAL A 29 -1.09 -2.86 -2.95
CA VAL A 29 -0.82 -1.46 -3.22
C VAL A 29 -0.99 -1.24 -4.70
N THR A 30 -2.24 -1.04 -5.13
CA THR A 30 -2.49 -0.49 -6.45
C THR A 30 -2.06 0.97 -6.44
N ALA A 31 -0.79 1.22 -6.79
CA ALA A 31 -0.27 2.57 -7.00
C ALA A 31 -1.13 3.28 -8.06
N SER A 32 -1.60 4.49 -7.77
CA SER A 32 -2.23 5.32 -8.79
C SER A 32 -1.20 5.67 -9.87
N ALA A 33 -1.67 6.01 -11.08
CA ALA A 33 -0.78 6.42 -12.16
C ALA A 33 0.13 7.60 -11.76
N GLU A 34 -0.37 8.49 -10.89
CA GLU A 34 0.37 9.63 -10.34
C GLU A 34 1.51 9.21 -9.41
N VAL A 35 1.28 8.19 -8.58
CA VAL A 35 2.32 7.61 -7.69
C VAL A 35 3.43 6.97 -8.52
N GLY A 36 3.06 6.18 -9.54
CA GLY A 36 4.04 5.57 -10.43
C GLY A 36 4.85 6.61 -11.24
N GLU A 37 4.21 7.69 -11.69
CA GLU A 37 4.91 8.79 -12.36
C GLU A 37 5.81 9.57 -11.39
N TYR A 38 5.38 9.80 -10.14
CA TYR A 38 6.23 10.43 -9.11
C TYR A 38 7.52 9.64 -8.93
N GLU A 39 7.43 8.33 -8.71
CA GLU A 39 8.59 7.46 -8.53
C GLU A 39 9.50 7.46 -9.75
N ARG A 40 8.93 7.39 -10.96
CA ARG A 40 9.69 7.42 -12.20
C ARG A 40 10.45 8.73 -12.38
N LEU A 41 9.80 9.88 -12.17
CA LEU A 41 10.43 11.19 -12.30
C LEU A 41 11.46 11.43 -11.20
N ARG A 42 11.18 10.97 -9.97
CA ARG A 42 12.12 11.04 -8.86
C ARG A 42 13.37 10.20 -9.13
N SER A 43 13.20 8.98 -9.63
CA SER A 43 14.32 8.11 -10.04
C SER A 43 15.14 8.73 -11.17
N LEU A 44 14.48 9.36 -12.14
CA LEU A 44 15.14 10.08 -13.23
C LEU A 44 15.98 11.25 -12.71
N LEU A 45 15.43 12.04 -11.78
CA LEU A 45 16.13 13.16 -11.15
C LEU A 45 17.32 12.67 -10.32
N ASP A 46 17.15 11.59 -9.56
CA ASP A 46 18.22 11.00 -8.73
C ASP A 46 19.36 10.43 -9.58
N SER A 47 19.03 9.74 -10.67
CA SER A 47 20.02 9.08 -11.53
C SER A 47 20.75 10.03 -12.48
N TYR A 48 20.08 11.09 -12.94
CA TYR A 48 20.61 11.94 -14.03
C TYR A 48 20.62 13.44 -13.70
N GLY A 49 20.09 13.87 -12.56
CA GLY A 49 19.91 15.29 -12.22
C GLY A 49 21.20 16.11 -12.25
N ASP A 50 22.34 15.51 -11.90
CA ASP A 50 23.66 16.17 -11.93
C ASP A 50 24.17 16.43 -13.35
N THR A 51 23.68 15.67 -14.32
CA THR A 51 24.06 15.79 -15.75
C THR A 51 23.05 16.62 -16.56
N MET A 52 21.91 16.98 -15.96
CA MET A 52 20.85 17.70 -16.66
C MET A 52 21.14 19.20 -16.80
N PRO A 53 20.75 19.81 -17.95
CA PRO A 53 20.69 21.25 -18.07
C PRO A 53 19.79 21.86 -16.98
N PRO A 54 20.14 23.02 -16.41
CA PRO A 54 19.43 23.58 -15.25
C PRO A 54 17.94 23.87 -15.53
N GLY A 55 17.58 24.24 -16.76
CA GLY A 55 16.18 24.45 -17.14
C GLY A 55 15.36 23.15 -17.17
N SER A 56 15.95 22.06 -17.66
CA SER A 56 15.30 20.74 -17.67
C SER A 56 15.17 20.17 -16.26
N ARG A 57 16.20 20.36 -15.43
CA ARG A 57 16.16 19.95 -14.02
C ARG A 57 15.04 20.67 -13.27
N LYS A 58 14.95 22.01 -13.44
CA LYS A 58 13.91 22.81 -12.78
C LYS A 58 12.50 22.38 -13.18
N GLN A 59 12.26 22.12 -14.47
CA GLN A 59 10.97 21.59 -14.93
C GLN A 59 10.64 20.21 -14.33
N LEU A 60 11.64 19.35 -14.15
CA LEU A 60 11.47 18.04 -13.55
C LEU A 60 11.12 18.17 -12.05
N GLU A 61 11.80 19.05 -11.33
CA GLU A 61 11.53 19.37 -9.92
C GLU A 61 10.10 19.93 -9.74
N GLU A 62 9.65 20.83 -10.63
CA GLU A 62 8.28 21.37 -10.61
C GLU A 62 7.22 20.27 -10.82
N LYS A 63 7.46 19.33 -11.75
CA LYS A 63 6.57 18.19 -11.99
C LYS A 63 6.52 17.22 -10.81
N ILE A 64 7.66 16.94 -10.20
CA ILE A 64 7.73 16.11 -8.99
C ILE A 64 6.94 16.79 -7.86
N GLY A 65 7.12 18.10 -7.67
CA GLY A 65 6.38 18.87 -6.67
C GLY A 65 4.86 18.84 -6.87
N ALA A 66 4.38 18.84 -8.12
CA ALA A 66 2.96 18.71 -8.43
C ALA A 66 2.38 17.33 -8.05
N LEU A 67 3.20 16.27 -8.09
CA LEU A 67 2.81 14.90 -7.75
C LEU A 67 3.04 14.54 -6.27
N GLU A 68 3.78 15.37 -5.53
CA GLU A 68 4.11 15.16 -4.12
C GLU A 68 2.89 15.01 -3.19
N PRO A 69 1.75 15.71 -3.40
CA PRO A 69 0.54 15.47 -2.61
C PRO A 69 -0.05 14.06 -2.81
N ALA A 70 -0.06 13.55 -4.04
CA ALA A 70 -0.56 12.21 -4.34
C ALA A 70 0.37 11.13 -3.74
N TRP A 71 1.68 11.36 -3.82
CA TRP A 71 2.68 10.52 -3.16
C TRP A 71 2.54 10.53 -1.63
N THR A 72 2.30 11.69 -1.03
CA THR A 72 2.11 11.82 0.42
C THR A 72 0.86 11.08 0.86
N ALA A 73 -0.27 11.28 0.18
CA ALA A 73 -1.52 10.57 0.47
C ALA A 73 -1.38 9.04 0.33
N PHE A 74 -0.60 8.59 -0.66
CA PHE A 74 -0.28 7.17 -0.84
C PHE A 74 0.58 6.62 0.31
N ARG A 75 1.57 7.38 0.76
CA ARG A 75 2.39 7.00 1.93
C ARG A 75 1.59 6.99 3.23
N GLU A 76 0.68 7.95 3.40
CA GLU A 76 -0.22 8.03 4.55
C GLU A 76 -1.22 6.87 4.60
N GLN A 77 -1.65 6.34 3.43
CA GLN A 77 -2.46 5.12 3.38
C GLN A 77 -1.70 3.88 3.85
N GLY A 78 -0.36 3.91 3.83
CA GLY A 78 0.50 2.82 4.25
C GLY A 78 0.45 1.60 3.30
N PRO A 79 1.37 0.64 3.46
CA PRO A 79 1.30 -0.62 2.74
C PRO A 79 0.04 -1.36 3.20
N ARG A 80 -0.96 -1.49 2.33
CA ARG A 80 -2.14 -2.31 2.59
C ARG A 80 -1.75 -3.77 2.40
N VAL A 81 -1.09 -4.30 3.42
CA VAL A 81 -0.79 -5.72 3.48
C VAL A 81 -2.06 -6.44 3.92
N THR A 82 -2.56 -7.30 3.04
CA THR A 82 -3.62 -8.23 3.39
C THR A 82 -3.01 -9.61 3.65
N LEU A 83 -3.45 -10.22 4.74
CA LEU A 83 -2.98 -11.51 5.20
C LEU A 83 -4.06 -12.57 5.01
N ARG A 84 -3.59 -13.76 4.67
CA ARG A 84 -4.34 -14.99 4.85
C ARG A 84 -3.77 -15.73 6.06
N VAL A 85 -4.60 -15.93 7.07
CA VAL A 85 -4.22 -16.58 8.33
C VAL A 85 -5.08 -17.80 8.55
N ARG A 86 -4.43 -18.95 8.78
CA ARG A 86 -5.07 -20.19 9.22
C ARG A 86 -4.92 -20.34 10.72
N PHE A 87 -6.04 -20.36 11.43
CA PHE A 87 -6.08 -20.58 12.87
C PHE A 87 -6.05 -22.07 13.20
N ASP A 88 -5.60 -22.40 14.42
CA ASP A 88 -5.48 -23.79 14.87
C ASP A 88 -6.83 -24.52 15.00
N ASN A 89 -7.93 -23.76 15.11
CA ASN A 89 -9.29 -24.30 15.06
C ASN A 89 -9.76 -24.66 13.65
N GLY A 90 -8.91 -24.53 12.63
CA GLY A 90 -9.20 -24.87 11.24
C GLY A 90 -9.87 -23.77 10.43
N LEU A 91 -10.14 -22.60 11.00
CA LEU A 91 -10.69 -21.45 10.29
C LEU A 91 -9.60 -20.72 9.50
N VAL A 92 -9.98 -20.12 8.37
CA VAL A 92 -9.10 -19.30 7.54
C VAL A 92 -9.73 -17.93 7.35
N LEU A 93 -9.00 -16.89 7.74
CA LEU A 93 -9.30 -15.51 7.38
C LEU A 93 -8.43 -15.13 6.18
N ASP A 94 -9.04 -14.69 5.08
CA ASP A 94 -8.37 -14.29 3.84
C ASP A 94 -8.70 -12.80 3.58
N GLY A 95 -7.73 -12.03 3.09
CA GLY A 95 -7.91 -10.60 2.82
C GLY A 95 -7.97 -9.70 4.07
N SER A 96 -7.49 -10.17 5.22
CA SER A 96 -7.54 -9.38 6.48
C SER A 96 -6.40 -8.38 6.55
N SER A 97 -6.66 -7.16 7.04
CA SER A 97 -5.57 -6.17 7.23
C SER A 97 -4.53 -6.69 8.22
N GLN A 98 -3.25 -6.43 7.94
CA GLN A 98 -2.16 -6.77 8.84
C GLN A 98 -2.35 -6.17 10.25
N ASP A 99 -2.96 -4.98 10.36
CA ASP A 99 -3.17 -4.29 11.64
C ASP A 99 -4.10 -5.05 12.61
N ALA A 100 -4.85 -6.04 12.12
CA ALA A 100 -5.67 -6.91 12.95
C ALA A 100 -4.85 -7.96 13.73
N PHE A 101 -3.56 -8.10 13.41
CA PHE A 101 -2.67 -9.12 13.98
C PHE A 101 -1.49 -8.48 14.71
N VAL A 102 -1.04 -9.13 15.77
CA VAL A 102 0.18 -8.78 16.49
C VAL A 102 1.16 -9.96 16.40
N PRO A 103 2.47 -9.70 16.23
CA PRO A 103 3.47 -10.75 16.31
C PRO A 103 3.49 -11.35 17.71
N VAL A 104 3.72 -12.68 17.78
CA VAL A 104 3.88 -13.45 19.03
C VAL A 104 5.34 -13.72 19.32
#